data_AF-A0A7C6R182-F1
#
_entry.id   AF-A0A7C6R182-F1
#
_cell.length_a   1.000
_cell.length_b   1.000
_cell.length_c   1.000
_cell.angle_alpha   90.00
_cell.angle_beta   90.00
_cell.angle_gamma   90.00
#
_symmetry.space_group_name_H-M   'P 1'
#
loop_
_entity.id
_entity.type
_entity.pdbx_description
1 polymer ?
#
loop_
_entity_poly.entity_id
_entity_poly.type
_entity_poly.pdbx_seq_one_letter_code
_entity_poly.pdbx_strand_id
1 'polypeptide(L)'
;MVRTQIQLTEQQVAALKARAVAEGVSLAELIRRCIDQALATSLDPGPAERIRRAAAIAGRFRSGTGDLAINHDKYLAEAFDK
;
A
#
# COMPACT_ATOMS: atom_id res chain seq x y z
N MET A 1 -17.89 -15.14 -11.99
CA MET A 1 -17.71 -13.76 -12.49
C MET A 1 -19.04 -13.23 -12.99
N VAL A 2 -19.29 -11.93 -12.80
CA VAL A 2 -20.45 -11.22 -13.38
C VAL A 2 -19.99 -10.52 -14.66
N ARG A 3 -20.79 -10.56 -15.73
CA ARG A 3 -20.45 -9.87 -16.98
C ARG A 3 -20.80 -8.39 -16.84
N THR A 4 -19.78 -7.54 -16.98
CA THR A 4 -19.94 -6.08 -16.97
C THR A 4 -19.39 -5.53 -18.28
N GLN A 5 -20.16 -4.66 -18.94
CA GLN A 5 -19.70 -3.93 -20.12
C GLN A 5 -19.26 -2.54 -19.70
N ILE A 6 -18.00 -2.21 -20.01
CA ILE A 6 -17.40 -0.90 -19.77
C ILE A 6 -16.79 -0.39 -21.07
N GLN A 7 -16.73 0.93 -21.23
CA GLN A 7 -16.01 1.56 -22.33
C GLN A 7 -14.64 2.00 -21.83
N LEU A 8 -13.61 1.75 -22.64
CA LEU A 8 -12.25 2.19 -22.40
C LEU A 8 -11.81 3.02 -23.60
N THR A 9 -11.00 4.04 -23.36
CA THR A 9 -10.36 4.79 -24.44
C THR A 9 -9.39 3.89 -25.20
N GLU A 10 -9.14 4.22 -26.47
CA GLU A 10 -8.17 3.48 -27.29
C GLU A 10 -6.78 3.44 -26.65
N GLN A 11 -6.36 4.57 -26.04
CA GLN A 11 -5.09 4.67 -25.33
C GLN A 11 -5.01 3.71 -24.14
N GLN A 12 -6.07 3.59 -23.34
CA GLN A 12 -6.12 2.64 -22.23
C GLN A 12 -6.03 1.20 -22.73
N VAL A 13 -6.73 0.86 -23.81
CA VAL A 13 -6.70 -0.49 -24.38
C VAL A 13 -5.30 -0.82 -24.91
N ALA A 14 -4.64 0.12 -25.59
CA ALA A 14 -3.28 -0.08 -26.10
C ALA A 14 -2.28 -0.31 -24.95
N ALA A 15 -2.35 0.51 -23.90
CA ALA A 15 -1.48 0.37 -22.73
C ALA A 15 -1.69 -0.96 -22.00
N LEU A 16 -2.94 -1.36 -21.79
CA LEU A 16 -3.27 -2.63 -21.13
C LEU A 16 -2.80 -3.84 -21.96
N LYS A 17 -2.94 -3.80 -23.29
CA LYS A 17 -2.45 -4.87 -24.18
C LYS A 17 -0.94 -5.01 -24.12
N ALA A 18 -0.20 -3.91 -24.22
CA ALA A 18 1.26 -3.92 -24.14
C ALA A 18 1.74 -4.52 -22.81
N ARG A 19 1.11 -4.11 -21.70
CA ARG A 19 1.41 -4.61 -20.37
C ARG A 19 1.06 -6.10 -20.19
N ALA A 20 -0.08 -6.54 -20.71
CA ALA A 20 -0.50 -7.94 -20.64
C ALA A 20 0.48 -8.87 -21.38
N VAL A 21 0.99 -8.43 -22.55
CA VAL A 21 2.04 -9.14 -23.29
C VAL A 21 3.34 -9.21 -22.49
N ALA A 22 3.78 -8.09 -21.92
CA ALA A 22 4.99 -8.04 -21.11
C ALA A 22 4.91 -8.95 -19.87
N GLU A 23 3.73 -9.07 -19.25
CA GLU A 23 3.49 -9.92 -18.07
C GLU A 23 3.11 -11.38 -18.42
N GLY A 24 2.91 -11.71 -19.69
CA GLY A 24 2.52 -13.06 -20.12
C GLY A 24 1.13 -13.49 -19.64
N VAL A 25 0.22 -12.54 -19.40
CA VAL A 25 -1.15 -12.80 -18.90
C VAL A 25 -2.20 -12.34 -19.90
N SER A 26 -3.43 -12.85 -19.76
CA SER A 26 -4.55 -12.34 -20.56
C SER A 26 -4.92 -10.90 -20.18
N LEU A 27 -5.44 -10.13 -21.13
CA LEU A 27 -5.94 -8.77 -20.89
C LEU A 27 -6.99 -8.74 -19.76
N ALA A 28 -7.89 -9.74 -19.73
CA ALA A 28 -8.93 -9.83 -18.71
C ALA A 28 -8.36 -10.08 -17.30
N GLU A 29 -7.29 -10.88 -17.20
CA GLU A 29 -6.58 -11.11 -15.94
C GLU A 29 -5.90 -9.83 -15.45
N LEU A 30 -5.20 -9.12 -16.34
CA LEU A 30 -4.58 -7.85 -16.00
C LEU A 30 -5.61 -6.83 -15.50
N ILE A 31 -6.75 -6.70 -16.18
CA ILE A 31 -7.83 -5.78 -15.77
C ILE A 31 -8.33 -6.10 -14.36
N ARG A 32 -8.54 -7.38 -14.04
CA ARG A 32 -8.96 -7.79 -12.69
C ARG A 32 -7.93 -7.42 -11.63
N ARG A 33 -6.65 -7.72 -11.87
CA ARG A 33 -5.56 -7.36 -10.94
C ARG A 33 -5.51 -5.86 -10.68
N CYS A 34 -5.65 -5.04 -11.74
CA CYS A 34 -5.69 -3.59 -11.60
C CYS A 34 -6.89 -3.13 -10.77
N ILE A 35 -8.07 -3.74 -10.96
CA ILE A 35 -9.27 -3.45 -10.16
C ILE A 35 -9.06 -3.86 -8.70
N ASP A 36 -8.55 -5.06 -8.44
CA ASP A 36 -8.28 -5.56 -7.09
C ASP A 36 -7.29 -4.65 -6.34
N GLN A 37 -6.21 -4.24 -7.02
CA GLN A 37 -5.23 -3.30 -6.47
C GLN A 37 -5.83 -1.92 -6.19
N ALA A 38 -6.63 -1.39 -7.12
CA ALA A 38 -7.30 -0.11 -6.95
C ALA A 38 -8.28 -0.14 -5.77
N LEU A 39 -9.07 -1.21 -5.63
CA LEU A 39 -10.00 -1.40 -4.53
C LEU A 39 -9.29 -1.61 -3.19
N ALA A 40 -8.19 -2.38 -3.19
CA ALA A 40 -7.36 -2.57 -1.99
C ALA A 40 -6.69 -1.28 -1.51
N THR A 41 -6.39 -0.36 -2.43
CA THR A 41 -5.78 0.95 -2.12
C THR A 41 -6.83 2.01 -1.75
N SER A 42 -8.05 1.89 -2.30
CA SER A 42 -9.15 2.84 -2.08
C SER A 42 -9.96 2.55 -0.82
N LEU A 43 -9.87 1.34 -0.27
CA LEU A 43 -10.32 1.04 1.08
C LEU A 43 -9.30 1.67 2.05
N ASP A 44 -9.57 2.88 2.55
CA ASP A 44 -9.11 3.25 3.88
C ASP A 44 -9.33 1.99 4.73
N PRO A 45 -8.30 1.39 5.37
CA PRO A 45 -8.39 0.05 5.94
C PRO A 45 -9.51 -0.11 7.01
N GLY A 46 -10.27 0.94 7.26
CA GLY A 46 -11.16 1.08 8.38
C GLY A 46 -10.31 1.28 9.63
N PRO A 47 -10.89 1.89 10.68
CA PRO A 47 -10.22 2.05 11.95
C PRO A 47 -9.61 0.74 12.48
N ALA A 48 -10.27 -0.40 12.24
CA ALA A 48 -9.87 -1.71 12.75
C ALA A 48 -8.55 -2.24 12.16
N GLU A 49 -8.36 -2.18 10.84
CA GLU A 49 -7.11 -2.67 10.22
C GLU A 49 -5.95 -1.70 10.47
N ARG A 50 -6.22 -0.39 10.57
CA ARG A 50 -5.21 0.59 11.01
C ARG A 50 -4.71 0.27 12.42
N ILE A 51 -5.61 -0.02 13.36
CA ILE A 51 -5.26 -0.44 14.72
C ILE A 51 -4.51 -1.77 14.70
N ARG A 52 -4.97 -2.77 13.93
CA ARG A 52 -4.31 -4.07 13.83
C ARG A 52 -2.86 -3.93 13.36
N ARG A 53 -2.62 -3.12 12.32
CA ARG A 53 -1.27 -2.87 11.78
C ARG A 53 -0.38 -2.14 12.78
N ALA A 54 -0.90 -1.13 13.47
CA ALA A 54 -0.17 -0.42 14.52
C ALA A 54 0.16 -1.33 15.72
N ALA A 55 -0.77 -2.20 16.13
CA ALA A 55 -0.53 -3.17 17.19
C ALA A 55 0.51 -4.22 16.80
N ALA A 56 0.52 -4.67 15.53
CA ALA A 56 1.46 -5.69 15.05
C ALA A 56 2.93 -5.25 15.08
N ILE A 57 3.22 -3.94 15.15
CA ILE A 57 4.59 -3.42 15.27
C ILE A 57 5.01 -3.12 16.71
N ALA A 58 4.05 -3.01 17.63
CA ALA A 58 4.32 -2.73 19.04
C ALA A 58 5.18 -3.84 19.67
N GLY A 59 6.26 -3.44 20.35
CA GLY A 59 7.18 -4.38 21.02
C GLY A 59 8.17 -5.11 20.12
N ARG A 60 8.12 -4.95 18.79
CA ARG A 60 9.11 -5.55 17.86
C ARG A 60 10.47 -4.86 17.89
N PHE A 61 10.54 -3.62 18.35
CA PHE A 61 11.75 -2.81 18.36
C PHE A 61 12.03 -2.30 19.77
N ARG A 62 13.32 -2.21 20.12
CA ARG A 62 13.79 -1.56 21.36
C ARG A 62 14.86 -0.55 20.99
N SER A 63 14.68 0.70 21.42
CA SER A 63 15.69 1.75 21.29
C SER A 63 16.85 1.60 22.29
N GLY A 64 16.69 0.76 23.32
CA GLY A 64 17.60 0.71 24.47
C GLY A 64 17.37 1.84 25.49
N THR A 65 16.52 2.81 25.15
CA THR A 65 16.25 4.00 25.95
C THR A 65 14.83 3.93 26.52
N GLY A 66 14.72 3.76 27.84
CA GLY A 66 13.45 3.46 28.52
C GLY A 66 12.44 4.61 28.55
N ASP A 67 12.90 5.85 28.39
CA ASP A 67 12.11 7.07 28.45
C ASP A 67 12.05 7.82 27.10
N LEU A 68 12.46 7.15 26.01
CA LEU A 68 12.54 7.77 24.68
C LEU A 68 11.21 8.39 24.24
N ALA A 69 10.08 7.75 24.55
CA ALA A 69 8.76 8.28 24.19
C ALA A 69 8.47 9.63 24.88
N ILE A 70 8.98 9.81 26.11
CA ILE A 70 8.77 11.02 26.92
C ILE A 70 9.76 12.11 26.50
N ASN A 71 11.03 11.75 26.30
CA ASN A 71 12.13 12.68 26.09
C ASN A 71 12.63 12.70 24.63
N HIS A 72 11.76 12.43 23.66
CA HIS A 72 12.14 12.27 22.26
C HIS A 72 12.86 13.51 21.68
N ASP A 73 12.42 14.73 22.02
CA ASP A 73 13.06 15.97 21.56
C ASP A 73 14.49 16.14 22.08
N LYS A 74 14.74 15.75 23.34
CA LYS A 74 16.09 15.76 23.93
C LYS A 74 17.01 14.83 23.15
N TYR A 75 16.58 13.59 22.93
CA TYR A 75 17.37 12.60 22.19
C TYR A 75 17.55 12.97 20.72
N LEU A 76 16.57 13.67 20.14
CA LEU A 76 16.68 14.23 18.79
C LEU A 76 17.76 15.30 18.75
N ALA A 77 17.74 16.27 19.67
CA ALA A 77 18.76 17.31 19.77
C ALA A 77 20.17 16.72 19.94
N GLU A 78 20.34 15.77 20.87
CA GLU A 78 21.62 15.08 21.10
C GLU A 78 22.17 14.36 19.84
N ALA A 79 21.28 13.88 18.96
CA ALA A 79 21.69 13.20 17.73
C ALA A 79 22.17 14.17 16.63
N PHE A 80 21.65 15.40 16.63
CA PHE A 80 21.99 16.44 15.64
C PHE A 80 23.07 17.41 16.11
N ASP A 81 23.41 17.43 17.41
CA ASP A 81 24.44 18.28 18.00
C ASP A 81 25.85 17.65 17.94
N LYS A 82 26.09 16.80 16.93
CA LYS A 82 27.37 16.12 16.65
C LYS A 82 28.01 16.58 15.35
#